data_AF-A0A923ZWA2-F1
#
_entry.id   AF-A0A923ZWA2-F1
#
_cell.length_a   1.000
_cell.length_b   1.000
_cell.length_c   1.000
_cell.angle_alpha   90.00
_cell.angle_beta   90.00
_cell.angle_gamma   90.00
#
_symmetry.space_group_name_H-M   'P 1'
#
loop_
_entity.id
_entity.type
_entity.pdbx_description
1 polymer ?
#
loop_
_entity_poly.entity_id
_entity_poly.type
_entity_poly.pdbx_seq_one_letter_code
_entity_poly.pdbx_strand_id
1 'polypeptide(L)'
;MSKLPTDKKYKSTCSYCGVGCGVEITDLGNGKIHVEGDKDHPSSKGMLCSKGMNLHYTVNDTSDRLLYPEMRFNRNMPLQRVSWNTALDRTAAIFKTFIQKYGPDSVGFYVSGQCSTEEYYIINKLVKGFIGSNNIDTNSRLCMSSAVVGYKLTLGEDSVPVCYDDIELADCFFVAGANPAWCHPIIWRRV
;
A
#
# COMPACT_ATOMS: atom_id res chain seq x y z
N MET A 1 25.00 -6.94 22.82
CA MET A 1 25.44 -8.08 22.00
C MET A 1 24.81 -7.93 20.63
N SER A 2 25.60 -7.54 19.63
CA SER A 2 25.15 -7.48 18.23
C SER A 2 24.86 -8.91 17.75
N LYS A 3 23.60 -9.20 17.38
CA LYS A 3 23.31 -10.46 16.69
C LYS A 3 24.08 -10.44 15.37
N LEU A 4 24.83 -11.51 15.10
CA LEU A 4 25.51 -11.71 13.82
C LEU A 4 24.49 -11.63 12.67
N PRO A 5 24.87 -11.14 11.48
CA PRO A 5 23.99 -11.16 10.31
C PRO A 5 23.53 -12.59 10.06
N THR A 6 22.24 -12.78 9.84
CA THR A 6 21.75 -14.07 9.39
C THR A 6 21.78 -14.05 7.87
N ASP A 7 22.39 -15.04 7.21
CA ASP A 7 22.28 -15.24 5.75
C ASP A 7 20.84 -15.60 5.29
N LYS A 8 19.84 -15.30 6.11
CA LYS A 8 18.45 -15.62 5.87
C LYS A 8 17.86 -14.59 4.93
N LYS A 9 17.40 -15.10 3.79
CA LYS A 9 16.76 -14.35 2.72
C LYS A 9 15.27 -14.59 2.71
N TYR A 10 14.51 -13.54 2.41
CA TYR A 10 13.05 -13.57 2.32
C TYR A 10 12.61 -12.95 1.01
N LYS A 11 11.66 -13.58 0.33
CA LYS A 11 11.06 -13.02 -0.88
C LYS A 11 9.84 -12.17 -0.52
N SER A 12 9.67 -11.04 -1.20
CA SER A 12 8.53 -10.15 -1.05
C SER A 12 8.30 -9.35 -2.34
N THR A 13 7.40 -8.37 -2.29
CA THR A 13 7.10 -7.47 -3.41
C THR A 13 7.45 -6.03 -3.06
N CYS A 14 7.89 -5.28 -4.06
CA CYS A 14 8.15 -3.85 -3.94
C CYS A 14 6.84 -3.09 -3.66
N SER A 15 6.83 -2.25 -2.61
CA SER A 15 5.64 -1.54 -2.11
C SER A 15 5.32 -0.22 -2.83
N TYR A 16 5.95 0.05 -3.98
CA TYR A 16 5.80 1.32 -4.69
C TYR A 16 4.69 1.28 -5.77
N CYS A 17 5.05 0.98 -7.03
CA CYS A 17 4.12 1.04 -8.16
C CYS A 17 3.43 -0.31 -8.41
N GLY A 18 2.37 -0.29 -9.20
CA GLY A 18 1.57 -1.48 -9.55
C GLY A 18 2.28 -2.57 -10.36
N VAL A 19 3.56 -2.39 -10.76
CA VAL A 19 4.35 -3.46 -11.41
C VAL A 19 4.56 -4.66 -10.48
N GLY A 20 4.62 -4.41 -9.17
CA GLY A 20 4.85 -5.48 -8.19
C GLY A 20 6.16 -6.21 -8.46
N CYS A 21 7.28 -5.49 -8.59
CA CYS A 21 8.58 -6.13 -8.78
C CYS A 21 8.93 -6.99 -7.57
N GLY A 22 9.45 -8.20 -7.81
CA GLY A 22 9.91 -9.09 -6.74
C GLY A 22 11.20 -8.60 -6.11
N VAL A 23 11.28 -8.72 -4.80
CA VAL A 23 12.46 -8.36 -4.01
C VAL A 23 12.91 -9.53 -3.14
N GLU A 24 14.22 -9.66 -2.98
CA GLU A 24 14.85 -10.54 -2.00
C GLU A 24 15.44 -9.67 -0.88
N ILE A 25 15.03 -9.95 0.35
CA ILE A 25 15.37 -9.18 1.55
C ILE A 25 16.34 -10.01 2.37
N THR A 26 17.52 -9.47 2.63
CA THR A 26 18.53 -10.07 3.52
C THR A 26 18.49 -9.38 4.87
N ASP A 27 18.37 -10.14 5.96
CA ASP A 27 18.44 -9.61 7.33
C ASP A 27 19.90 -9.42 7.76
N LEU A 28 20.31 -8.15 7.89
CA LEU A 28 21.68 -7.78 8.28
C LEU A 28 21.88 -7.79 9.80
N GLY A 29 20.84 -8.13 10.57
CA GLY A 29 20.84 -8.07 12.02
C GLY A 29 20.50 -6.67 12.55
N ASN A 30 20.15 -6.62 13.85
CA ASN A 30 19.77 -5.39 14.56
C ASN A 30 18.64 -4.58 13.89
N GLY A 31 17.73 -5.25 13.20
CA GLY A 31 16.60 -4.61 12.52
C GLY A 31 16.94 -3.91 11.20
N LYS A 32 18.17 -4.12 10.67
CA LYS A 32 18.58 -3.61 9.37
C LYS A 32 18.41 -4.67 8.29
N ILE A 33 18.06 -4.22 7.09
CA ILE A 33 17.89 -5.07 5.92
C ILE A 33 18.70 -4.57 4.73
N HIS A 34 18.99 -5.47 3.80
CA HIS A 34 19.40 -5.18 2.44
C HIS A 34 18.36 -5.72 1.46
N VAL A 35 18.20 -5.06 0.32
CA VAL A 35 17.19 -5.42 -0.68
C VAL A 35 17.84 -5.54 -2.05
N GLU A 36 17.58 -6.67 -2.72
CA GLU A 36 17.95 -6.93 -4.11
C GLU A 36 16.73 -7.39 -4.91
N GLY A 37 16.83 -7.44 -6.24
CA GLY A 37 15.74 -7.94 -7.07
C GLY A 37 15.67 -9.47 -7.06
N ASP A 38 14.48 -10.02 -6.89
CA ASP A 38 14.26 -11.46 -7.04
C ASP A 38 14.35 -11.86 -8.51
N LYS A 39 15.41 -12.62 -8.85
CA LYS A 39 15.71 -13.07 -10.22
C LYS A 39 14.64 -13.99 -10.79
N ASP A 40 13.93 -14.71 -9.93
CA ASP A 40 12.90 -15.67 -10.34
C ASP A 40 11.51 -15.01 -10.48
N HIS A 41 11.37 -13.73 -10.11
CA HIS A 41 10.06 -13.08 -10.11
C HIS A 41 9.57 -12.80 -11.53
N PRO A 42 8.34 -13.22 -11.90
CA PRO A 42 7.88 -13.21 -13.29
C PRO A 42 7.75 -11.79 -13.87
N SER A 43 7.34 -10.81 -13.04
CA SER A 43 7.13 -9.44 -13.53
C SER A 43 8.43 -8.69 -13.83
N SER A 44 9.45 -8.88 -12.99
CA SER A 44 10.65 -8.04 -12.96
C SER A 44 11.94 -8.76 -13.33
N LYS A 45 12.00 -10.09 -13.26
CA LYS A 45 13.17 -10.91 -13.63
C LYS A 45 14.46 -10.40 -12.98
N GLY A 46 14.41 -10.05 -11.69
CA GLY A 46 15.52 -9.48 -10.92
C GLY A 46 15.79 -7.99 -11.11
N MET A 47 15.09 -7.29 -12.01
CA MET A 47 15.30 -5.87 -12.23
C MET A 47 14.54 -5.01 -11.22
N LEU A 48 15.19 -3.95 -10.73
CA LEU A 48 14.57 -2.92 -9.88
C LEU A 48 14.87 -1.52 -10.44
N CYS A 49 13.92 -0.60 -10.27
CA CYS A 49 14.14 0.83 -10.53
C CYS A 49 14.85 1.48 -9.32
N SER A 50 15.21 2.76 -9.43
CA SER A 50 15.85 3.51 -8.34
C SER A 50 15.07 3.44 -7.03
N LYS A 51 13.73 3.49 -7.06
CA LYS A 51 12.89 3.34 -5.86
C LYS A 51 13.04 1.95 -5.24
N GLY A 52 12.99 0.90 -6.04
CA GLY A 52 13.09 -0.49 -5.58
C GLY A 52 14.46 -0.83 -5.00
N MET A 53 15.55 -0.40 -5.66
CA MET A 53 16.91 -0.64 -5.17
C MET A 53 17.19 0.01 -3.81
N ASN A 54 16.49 1.11 -3.52
CA ASN A 54 16.66 1.90 -2.31
C ASN A 54 15.58 1.62 -1.25
N LEU A 55 14.75 0.59 -1.42
CA LEU A 55 13.62 0.29 -0.52
C LEU A 55 14.07 0.05 0.93
N HIS A 56 15.25 -0.53 1.12
CA HIS A 56 15.81 -0.81 2.44
C HIS A 56 16.02 0.47 3.28
N TYR A 57 16.19 1.65 2.67
CA TYR A 57 16.29 2.91 3.42
C TYR A 57 15.01 3.25 4.19
N THR A 58 13.83 2.91 3.67
CA THR A 58 12.55 3.12 4.37
C THR A 58 12.43 2.30 5.65
N VAL A 59 13.20 1.21 5.76
CA VAL A 59 13.26 0.36 6.96
C VAL A 59 14.43 0.75 7.86
N ASN A 60 15.60 1.00 7.27
CA ASN A 60 16.84 1.22 7.98
C ASN A 60 16.95 2.63 8.58
N ASP A 61 16.39 3.65 7.92
CA ASP A 61 16.28 4.98 8.48
C ASP A 61 15.02 5.05 9.34
N THR A 62 15.23 5.27 10.63
CA THR A 62 14.18 5.36 11.64
C THR A 62 14.16 6.71 12.34
N SER A 63 14.93 7.69 11.83
CA SER A 63 15.14 8.99 12.47
C SER A 63 13.84 9.77 12.68
N ASP A 64 12.84 9.57 11.82
CA ASP A 64 11.53 10.23 11.85
C ASP A 64 10.34 9.24 12.00
N ARG A 65 10.61 7.96 12.27
CA ARG A 65 9.57 6.94 12.36
C ARG A 65 8.71 7.15 13.61
N LEU A 66 7.40 7.29 13.41
CA LEU A 66 6.43 7.33 14.51
C LEU A 66 6.26 5.94 15.14
N LEU A 67 6.67 5.80 16.41
CA LEU A 67 6.64 4.52 17.15
C LEU A 67 5.53 4.44 18.21
N TYR A 68 4.88 5.57 18.50
CA TYR A 68 3.87 5.66 19.55
C TYR A 68 2.65 6.43 19.07
N PRO A 69 1.46 6.08 19.55
CA PRO A 69 0.27 6.89 19.33
C PRO A 69 0.48 8.29 19.91
N GLU A 70 0.07 9.30 19.14
CA GLU A 70 0.03 10.68 19.57
C GLU A 70 -1.38 11.22 19.39
N MET A 71 -1.80 12.07 20.32
CA MET A 71 -3.16 12.56 20.40
C MET A 71 -3.20 14.02 20.82
N ARG A 72 -4.15 14.77 20.27
CA ARG A 72 -4.49 16.12 20.74
C ARG A 72 -5.70 16.05 21.65
N PHE A 73 -5.64 16.68 22.82
CA PHE A 73 -6.80 16.75 23.71
C PHE A 73 -7.87 17.74 23.23
N ASN A 74 -7.45 18.76 22.50
CA ASN A 74 -8.27 19.73 21.78
C ASN A 74 -7.56 20.04 20.44
N ARG A 75 -8.31 20.39 19.39
CA ARG A 75 -7.79 20.81 18.08
C ARG A 75 -6.68 21.87 18.17
N ASN A 76 -6.74 22.76 19.16
CA ASN A 76 -5.74 23.82 19.35
C ASN A 76 -4.56 23.43 20.26
N MET A 77 -4.51 22.20 20.77
CA MET A 77 -3.42 21.72 21.63
C MET A 77 -2.37 20.94 20.82
N PRO A 78 -1.09 20.90 21.26
CA PRO A 78 -0.06 20.09 20.61
C PRO A 78 -0.38 18.59 20.71
N LEU A 79 0.24 17.80 19.82
CA LEU A 79 0.24 16.34 19.93
C LEU A 79 0.99 15.92 21.19
N GLN A 80 0.45 14.94 21.89
CA GLN A 80 1.07 14.33 23.06
C GLN A 80 1.06 12.83 22.91
N ARG A 81 2.20 12.19 23.22
CA ARG A 81 2.32 10.74 23.26
C ARG A 81 1.35 10.15 24.29
N VAL A 82 0.63 9.11 23.90
CA VAL A 82 -0.28 8.36 24.78
C VAL A 82 -0.10 6.85 24.61
N SER A 83 -0.73 6.08 25.51
CA SER A 83 -0.79 4.63 25.37
C SER A 83 -1.73 4.21 24.23
N TRP A 84 -1.52 3.00 23.70
CA TRP A 84 -2.43 2.39 22.72
C TRP A 84 -3.87 2.30 23.23
N ASN A 85 -4.07 1.85 24.48
CA ASN A 85 -5.40 1.77 25.09
C ASN A 85 -6.08 3.15 25.12
N THR A 86 -5.35 4.18 25.57
CA THR A 86 -5.89 5.55 25.60
C THR A 86 -6.31 6.06 24.22
N ALA A 87 -5.48 5.81 23.19
CA ALA A 87 -5.78 6.24 21.83
C ALA A 87 -7.00 5.51 21.25
N LEU A 88 -7.07 4.19 21.44
CA LEU A 88 -8.15 3.33 20.94
C LEU A 88 -9.47 3.60 21.67
N ASP A 89 -9.45 3.67 23.00
CA ASP A 89 -10.63 3.92 23.83
C ASP A 89 -11.27 5.27 23.48
N ARG A 90 -10.45 6.31 23.32
CA ARG A 90 -10.96 7.63 22.92
C ARG A 90 -11.56 7.59 21.52
N THR A 91 -10.88 6.97 20.56
CA THR A 91 -11.37 6.85 19.18
C THR A 91 -12.71 6.14 19.15
N ALA A 92 -12.82 4.99 19.84
CA ALA A 92 -14.05 4.23 19.96
C ALA A 92 -15.17 5.02 20.64
N ALA A 93 -14.89 5.73 21.74
CA ALA A 93 -15.88 6.54 22.44
C ALA A 93 -16.42 7.69 21.58
N ILE A 94 -15.55 8.37 20.83
CA ILE A 94 -15.94 9.44 19.89
C ILE A 94 -16.82 8.86 18.78
N PHE A 95 -16.35 7.80 18.10
CA PHE A 95 -17.12 7.15 17.03
C PHE A 95 -18.49 6.71 17.53
N LYS A 96 -18.56 6.03 18.68
CA LYS A 96 -19.82 5.59 19.29
C LYS A 96 -20.76 6.76 19.57
N THR A 97 -20.24 7.87 20.09
CA THR A 97 -21.04 9.07 20.37
C THR A 97 -21.68 9.64 19.11
N PHE A 98 -20.89 9.79 18.03
CA PHE A 98 -21.40 10.32 16.75
C PHE A 98 -22.37 9.35 16.08
N ILE A 99 -22.05 8.05 16.06
CA ILE A 99 -22.93 7.02 15.51
C ILE A 99 -24.27 6.98 16.24
N GLN A 100 -24.26 7.05 17.58
CA GLN A 100 -25.50 7.06 18.38
C GLN A 100 -26.34 8.31 18.12
N LYS A 101 -25.70 9.47 17.91
CA LYS A 101 -26.40 10.75 17.77
C LYS A 101 -26.89 11.03 16.34
N TYR A 102 -26.12 10.64 15.33
CA TYR A 102 -26.34 11.03 13.94
C TYR A 102 -26.41 9.84 12.97
N GLY A 103 -26.35 8.61 13.49
CA GLY A 103 -26.38 7.39 12.69
C GLY A 103 -25.00 6.97 12.16
N PRO A 104 -24.92 5.77 11.55
CA PRO A 104 -23.65 5.17 11.12
C PRO A 104 -22.93 5.97 10.03
N ASP A 105 -23.65 6.69 9.18
CA ASP A 105 -23.08 7.51 8.10
C ASP A 105 -22.46 8.84 8.59
N SER A 106 -22.47 9.09 9.90
CA SER A 106 -21.78 10.24 10.50
C SER A 106 -20.26 10.07 10.61
N VAL A 107 -19.75 8.85 10.41
CA VAL A 107 -18.32 8.52 10.42
C VAL A 107 -17.88 8.01 9.05
N GLY A 108 -16.57 8.05 8.80
CA GLY A 108 -16.02 7.56 7.55
C GLY A 108 -14.56 7.13 7.68
N PHE A 109 -14.14 6.30 6.74
CA PHE A 109 -12.78 5.75 6.65
C PHE A 109 -12.18 6.07 5.29
N TYR A 110 -10.93 6.55 5.31
CA TYR A 110 -10.15 6.76 4.09
C TYR A 110 -8.90 5.89 4.14
N VAL A 111 -8.88 4.82 3.35
CA VAL A 111 -7.83 3.81 3.34
C VAL A 111 -6.87 4.02 2.15
N SER A 112 -5.91 3.10 1.96
CA SER A 112 -4.89 3.23 0.93
C SER A 112 -4.79 1.99 0.06
N GLY A 113 -4.62 2.14 -1.26
CA GLY A 113 -4.22 1.06 -2.18
C GLY A 113 -2.86 0.42 -1.85
N GLN A 114 -2.15 0.94 -0.87
CA GLN A 114 -0.90 0.38 -0.32
C GLN A 114 -1.15 -0.57 0.85
N CYS A 115 -2.37 -0.65 1.37
CA CYS A 115 -2.75 -1.65 2.36
C CYS A 115 -2.69 -3.05 1.76
N SER A 116 -2.46 -4.05 2.60
CA SER A 116 -2.62 -5.44 2.19
C SER A 116 -4.09 -5.77 1.89
N THR A 117 -4.30 -6.85 1.15
CA THR A 117 -5.65 -7.38 0.87
C THR A 117 -6.40 -7.71 2.16
N GLU A 118 -5.70 -8.22 3.16
CA GLU A 118 -6.23 -8.59 4.47
C GLU A 118 -6.63 -7.35 5.28
N GLU A 119 -5.82 -6.30 5.27
CA GLU A 119 -6.15 -5.01 5.92
C GLU A 119 -7.40 -4.39 5.28
N TYR A 120 -7.46 -4.38 3.95
CA TYR A 120 -8.65 -3.94 3.21
C TYR A 120 -9.90 -4.71 3.62
N TYR A 121 -9.78 -6.03 3.73
CA TYR A 121 -10.89 -6.89 4.09
C TYR A 121 -11.35 -6.64 5.54
N ILE A 122 -10.42 -6.54 6.49
CA ILE A 122 -10.72 -6.27 7.90
C ILE A 122 -11.43 -4.93 8.06
N ILE A 123 -10.93 -3.87 7.41
CA ILE A 123 -11.54 -2.54 7.51
C ILE A 123 -12.93 -2.56 6.86
N ASN A 124 -13.12 -3.20 5.70
CA ASN A 124 -14.45 -3.34 5.10
C ASN A 124 -15.43 -4.08 6.01
N LYS A 125 -14.99 -5.17 6.66
CA LYS A 125 -15.83 -5.87 7.65
C LYS A 125 -16.21 -4.97 8.80
N LEU A 126 -15.27 -4.19 9.34
CA LEU A 126 -15.57 -3.22 10.41
C LEU A 126 -16.61 -2.19 9.95
N VAL A 127 -16.37 -1.53 8.81
CA VAL A 127 -17.20 -0.40 8.37
C VAL A 127 -18.57 -0.84 7.87
N LYS A 128 -18.60 -1.79 6.93
CA LYS A 128 -19.86 -2.25 6.32
C LYS A 128 -20.60 -3.25 7.19
N GLY A 129 -19.87 -4.12 7.89
CA GLY A 129 -20.45 -5.22 8.67
C GLY A 129 -20.84 -4.84 10.09
N PHE A 130 -19.99 -4.10 10.81
CA PHE A 130 -20.24 -3.77 12.23
C PHE A 130 -20.80 -2.36 12.43
N ILE A 131 -20.21 -1.36 11.77
CA ILE A 131 -20.71 0.03 11.85
C ILE A 131 -22.00 0.16 11.03
N GLY A 132 -22.10 -0.55 9.91
CA GLY A 132 -23.27 -0.48 9.03
C GLY A 132 -23.28 0.77 8.15
N SER A 133 -22.11 1.29 7.78
CA SER A 133 -21.97 2.41 6.85
C SER A 133 -21.25 1.97 5.56
N ASN A 134 -21.51 2.70 4.48
CA ASN A 134 -20.75 2.60 3.24
C ASN A 134 -19.72 3.72 3.06
N ASN A 135 -19.53 4.57 4.07
CA ASN A 135 -18.56 5.67 4.07
C ASN A 135 -17.13 5.15 4.26
N ILE A 136 -16.66 4.42 3.27
CA ILE A 136 -15.29 3.96 3.13
C ILE A 136 -14.85 4.20 1.70
N ASP A 137 -13.76 4.91 1.52
CA ASP A 137 -13.13 5.10 0.21
C ASP A 137 -11.61 5.08 0.35
N THR A 138 -10.90 5.18 -0.77
CA THR A 138 -9.45 4.98 -0.81
C THR A 138 -8.79 5.97 -1.76
N ASN A 139 -7.49 6.20 -1.59
CA ASN A 139 -6.72 6.97 -2.57
C ASN A 139 -6.77 6.41 -4.00
N SER A 140 -7.07 5.13 -4.19
CA SER A 140 -7.28 4.50 -5.49
C SER A 140 -8.50 5.07 -6.24
N ARG A 141 -9.46 5.72 -5.55
CA ARG A 141 -10.54 6.49 -6.17
C ARG A 141 -10.01 7.49 -7.19
N LEU A 142 -8.93 8.18 -6.83
CA LEU A 142 -8.33 9.24 -7.64
C LEU A 142 -7.46 8.69 -8.78
N CYS A 143 -7.18 7.39 -8.78
CA CYS A 143 -6.27 6.75 -9.72
C CYS A 143 -7.03 5.86 -10.71
N MET A 144 -7.76 4.86 -10.20
CA MET A 144 -8.25 3.74 -11.01
C MET A 144 -9.77 3.76 -11.23
N SER A 145 -10.53 4.66 -10.60
CA SER A 145 -12.00 4.60 -10.66
C SER A 145 -12.58 4.67 -12.08
N SER A 146 -12.03 5.54 -12.94
CA SER A 146 -12.44 5.62 -14.34
C SER A 146 -12.14 4.35 -15.12
N ALA A 147 -11.00 3.70 -14.86
CA ALA A 147 -10.63 2.44 -15.50
C ALA A 147 -11.58 1.31 -15.11
N VAL A 148 -11.90 1.18 -13.81
CA VAL A 148 -12.85 0.19 -13.28
C VAL A 148 -14.22 0.33 -13.93
N VAL A 149 -14.74 1.56 -14.06
CA VAL A 149 -16.03 1.82 -14.71
C VAL A 149 -15.95 1.46 -16.20
N GLY A 150 -14.85 1.83 -16.87
CA GLY A 150 -14.60 1.47 -18.27
C GLY A 150 -14.65 -0.03 -18.50
N TYR A 151 -13.86 -0.81 -17.73
CA TYR A 151 -13.83 -2.28 -17.85
C TYR A 151 -15.19 -2.92 -17.58
N LYS A 152 -15.92 -2.45 -16.57
CA LYS A 152 -17.28 -2.97 -16.32
C LYS A 152 -18.25 -2.70 -17.47
N LEU A 153 -18.18 -1.51 -18.09
CA LEU A 153 -19.05 -1.15 -19.19
C LEU A 153 -18.71 -1.92 -20.48
N THR A 154 -17.44 -2.24 -20.72
CA THR A 154 -16.99 -2.87 -21.98
C THR A 154 -16.84 -4.39 -21.89
N LEU A 155 -16.34 -4.91 -20.75
CA LEU A 155 -16.03 -6.31 -20.53
C LEU A 155 -16.97 -7.00 -19.51
N GLY A 156 -17.76 -6.23 -18.77
CA GLY A 156 -18.68 -6.75 -17.75
C GLY A 156 -18.02 -7.03 -16.38
N GLU A 157 -16.70 -6.94 -16.28
CA GLU A 157 -15.94 -7.20 -15.05
C GLU A 157 -14.78 -6.20 -14.92
N ASP A 158 -14.35 -5.93 -13.68
CA ASP A 158 -13.15 -5.15 -13.39
C ASP A 158 -11.89 -6.04 -13.53
N SER A 159 -11.50 -6.31 -14.77
CA SER A 159 -10.37 -7.16 -15.09
C SER A 159 -9.55 -6.59 -16.25
N VAL A 160 -8.22 -6.70 -16.14
CA VAL A 160 -7.28 -6.33 -17.21
C VAL A 160 -7.10 -7.56 -18.10
N PRO A 161 -7.45 -7.50 -19.41
CA PRO A 161 -7.49 -8.69 -20.28
C PRO A 161 -6.11 -9.12 -20.82
N VAL A 162 -5.03 -8.57 -20.28
CA VAL A 162 -3.64 -8.76 -20.75
C VAL A 162 -2.71 -8.97 -19.57
N CYS A 163 -1.54 -9.52 -19.82
CA CYS A 163 -0.46 -9.67 -18.85
C CYS A 163 0.84 -9.05 -19.38
N TYR A 164 1.91 -9.09 -18.59
CA TYR A 164 3.18 -8.50 -19.00
C TYR A 164 3.89 -9.27 -20.11
N ASP A 165 3.54 -10.53 -20.37
CA ASP A 165 4.14 -11.33 -21.43
C ASP A 165 3.65 -10.89 -22.83
N ASP A 166 2.54 -10.15 -22.90
CA ASP A 166 2.05 -9.56 -24.14
C ASP A 166 3.02 -8.49 -24.70
N ILE A 167 3.93 -7.97 -23.87
CA ILE A 167 4.94 -6.99 -24.29
C ILE A 167 5.90 -7.62 -25.30
N GLU A 168 6.38 -8.84 -25.04
CA GLU A 168 7.30 -9.54 -25.95
C GLU A 168 6.61 -10.04 -27.23
N LEU A 169 5.28 -10.02 -27.28
CA LEU A 169 4.48 -10.42 -28.44
C LEU A 169 4.04 -9.23 -29.31
N ALA A 170 4.18 -8.00 -28.81
CA ALA A 170 3.65 -6.81 -29.47
C ALA A 170 4.63 -6.25 -30.52
N ASP A 171 4.13 -6.04 -31.74
CA ASP A 171 4.89 -5.34 -32.80
C ASP A 171 4.78 -3.80 -32.70
N CYS A 172 3.81 -3.30 -31.92
CA CYS A 172 3.51 -1.87 -31.81
C CYS A 172 2.97 -1.52 -30.42
N PHE A 173 3.50 -0.45 -29.84
CA PHE A 173 3.03 0.11 -28.58
C PHE A 173 2.39 1.48 -28.80
N PHE A 174 1.13 1.61 -28.41
CA PHE A 174 0.43 2.90 -28.37
C PHE A 174 0.25 3.38 -26.94
N VAL A 175 0.91 4.48 -26.57
CA VAL A 175 0.88 5.03 -25.21
C VAL A 175 0.03 6.31 -25.18
N ALA A 176 -1.12 6.26 -24.50
CA ALA A 176 -2.03 7.39 -24.36
C ALA A 176 -2.00 7.97 -22.93
N GLY A 177 -1.40 9.15 -22.76
CA GLY A 177 -1.44 9.91 -21.51
C GLY A 177 -0.59 9.36 -20.34
N ALA A 178 0.22 8.31 -20.57
CA ALA A 178 1.10 7.72 -19.57
C ALA A 178 2.57 8.10 -19.78
N ASN A 179 3.34 8.11 -18.68
CA ASN A 179 4.81 8.19 -18.69
C ASN A 179 5.42 6.91 -18.07
N PRO A 180 5.43 5.79 -18.81
CA PRO A 180 5.88 4.50 -18.29
C PRO A 180 7.37 4.48 -17.92
N ALA A 181 8.21 5.29 -18.58
CA ALA A 181 9.63 5.41 -18.25
C ALA A 181 9.88 5.85 -16.80
N TRP A 182 8.96 6.64 -16.21
CA TRP A 182 9.09 7.14 -14.82
C TRP A 182 8.17 6.41 -13.85
N CYS A 183 6.92 6.16 -14.26
CA CYS A 183 5.89 5.57 -13.40
C CYS A 183 6.02 4.05 -13.30
N HIS A 184 6.43 3.38 -14.38
CA HIS A 184 6.56 1.91 -14.46
C HIS A 184 7.89 1.48 -15.12
N PRO A 185 9.06 1.88 -14.60
CA PRO A 185 10.31 1.81 -15.35
C PRO A 185 10.73 0.38 -15.74
N ILE A 186 10.35 -0.63 -14.94
CA ILE A 186 10.70 -2.03 -15.22
C ILE A 186 9.91 -2.58 -16.39
N ILE A 187 8.64 -2.18 -16.53
CA ILE A 187 7.82 -2.54 -17.69
C ILE A 187 8.31 -1.81 -18.92
N TRP A 188 8.66 -0.53 -18.80
CA TRP A 188 9.18 0.24 -19.94
C TRP A 188 10.52 -0.28 -20.49
N ARG A 189 11.32 -0.98 -19.67
CA ARG A 189 12.56 -1.63 -20.14
C ARG A 189 12.32 -2.89 -20.98
N ARG A 190 11.08 -3.41 -21.00
CA ARG A 190 10.69 -4.57 -21.81
C ARG A 190 10.13 -4.15 -23.18
N VAL A 191 9.84 -2.85 -23.36
CA VAL A 191 9.42 -2.21 -24.63
C VAL A 191 10.66 -1.77 -25.38
#